data_AF-A0A528I7R4-F1
#
_entry.id   AF-A0A528I7R4-F1
#
_cell.length_a   1.000
_cell.length_b   1.000
_cell.length_c   1.000
_cell.angle_alpha   90.00
_cell.angle_beta   90.00
_cell.angle_gamma   90.00
#
_symmetry.space_group_name_H-M   'P 1'
#
loop_
_entity.id
_entity.type
_entity.pdbx_description
1 polymer ?
#
loop_
_entity_poly.entity_id
_entity_poly.type
_entity_poly.pdbx_seq_one_letter_code
_entity_poly.pdbx_strand_id
1 'polypeptide(L)' 'QKLTFRKWNQQLRQPIFLGDTRSVVSTSPQEGFLHQLSELDTLGVDEPETKCVLE' A
#
# COMPACT_ATOMS: atom_id res chain seq x y z
N GLN A 1 -7.14 -7.81 9.26
CA GLN A 1 -6.56 -8.33 8.00
C GLN A 1 -5.17 -8.91 8.32
N LYS A 2 -4.79 -10.05 7.76
CA LYS A 2 -3.44 -10.62 7.99
C LYS A 2 -2.41 -9.81 7.20
N LEU A 3 -1.28 -9.46 7.83
CA LEU A 3 -0.16 -8.82 7.15
C LEU A 3 0.43 -9.76 6.08
N THR A 4 0.71 -9.23 4.89
CA THR A 4 1.26 -9.99 3.75
C THR A 4 2.33 -9.18 3.03
N PHE A 5 3.17 -9.85 2.23
CA PHE A 5 4.19 -9.19 1.41
C PHE A 5 3.79 -9.18 -0.08
N ARG A 6 4.17 -8.11 -0.80
CA ARG A 6 4.09 -8.03 -2.26
C ARG A 6 5.06 -9.02 -2.89
N LYS A 7 4.64 -9.75 -3.92
CA LYS A 7 5.43 -10.85 -4.50
C LYS A 7 6.64 -10.34 -5.30
N TRP A 8 6.50 -9.22 -6.01
CA TRP A 8 7.48 -8.71 -6.97
C TRP A 8 8.56 -7.79 -6.37
N ASN A 9 8.35 -7.27 -5.16
CA ASN A 9 9.31 -6.38 -4.50
C ASN A 9 9.45 -6.63 -2.98
N GLN A 10 8.82 -7.67 -2.43
CA GLN A 10 8.85 -8.02 -1.00
C GLN A 10 8.48 -6.87 -0.04
N GLN A 11 7.69 -5.89 -0.50
CA GLN A 11 7.19 -4.85 0.39
C GLN A 11 6.05 -5.36 1.29
N LEU A 12 6.10 -5.06 2.58
CA LEU A 12 5.02 -5.35 3.52
C LEU A 12 3.77 -4.52 3.18
N ARG A 13 2.62 -5.19 3.03
CA ARG A 13 1.31 -4.54 2.98
C ARG A 13 0.84 -4.21 4.38
N GLN A 14 0.93 -2.94 4.74
CA GLN A 14 0.44 -2.40 5.99
C GLN A 14 -0.29 -1.08 5.75
N PRO A 15 -1.28 -0.74 6.60
CA PRO A 15 -1.92 0.57 6.52
C PRO A 15 -0.93 1.70 6.82
N ILE A 16 -1.09 2.84 6.15
CA ILE A 16 -0.28 4.04 6.42
C ILE A 16 -1.13 5.05 7.17
N PHE A 17 -0.74 5.42 8.38
CA PHE A 17 -1.47 6.43 9.14
C PHE A 17 -1.07 7.84 8.71
N LEU A 18 -2.06 8.65 8.33
CA LEU A 18 -1.89 10.07 8.05
C LEU A 18 -2.36 10.84 9.28
N GLY A 19 -1.52 11.73 9.79
CA GLY A 19 -1.81 12.49 11.00
C GLY A 19 -1.27 13.91 10.94
N ASP A 20 -1.74 14.73 11.88
CA ASP A 20 -1.15 16.01 12.22
C ASP A 20 -0.29 15.87 13.48
N THR A 21 0.25 16.99 13.98
CA THR A 21 1.09 17.02 15.20
C THR A 21 0.41 16.46 16.46
N ARG A 22 -0.92 16.29 16.47
CA ARG A 22 -1.70 15.97 17.66
C ARG A 22 -2.45 14.65 17.54
N SER A 23 -2.73 14.18 16.34
CA SER A 23 -3.62 13.04 16.12
C SER A 23 -3.50 12.41 14.73
N VAL A 24 -3.91 11.14 14.64
CA VAL A 24 -4.15 10.48 13.35
C VAL A 24 -5.46 11.02 12.78
N VAL A 25 -5.40 11.52 11.56
CA VAL A 25 -6.54 12.09 10.83
C VAL A 25 -7.20 11.03 9.97
N SER A 26 -6.42 10.15 9.35
CA SER A 26 -6.95 9.06 8.52
C SER A 26 -5.95 7.91 8.37
N THR A 27 -6.44 6.80 7.83
CA THR A 27 -5.60 5.68 7.41
C THR A 27 -5.65 5.60 5.89
N SER A 28 -4.49 5.43 5.27
CA SER A 28 -4.34 5.27 3.84
C SER A 28 -4.42 3.82 3.43
N PRO A 29 -5.03 3.58 2.27
CA PRO A 29 -5.69 4.55 1.40
C PRO A 29 -7.07 4.96 1.92
N GLN A 30 -7.50 6.16 1.55
CA GLN A 30 -8.85 6.65 1.82
C GLN A 30 -9.82 6.16 0.73
N GLU A 31 -11.11 6.12 1.07
CA GLU A 31 -12.18 5.86 0.12
C GLU A 31 -12.11 6.84 -1.08
N GLY A 32 -12.26 6.31 -2.30
CA GLY A 32 -12.22 7.08 -3.54
C GLY A 32 -10.86 7.17 -4.23
N PHE A 33 -9.80 6.60 -3.65
CA PHE A 33 -8.53 6.42 -4.34
C PHE A 33 -8.48 5.09 -5.11
N LEU A 34 -7.73 5.06 -6.23
CA LEU A 34 -7.62 3.87 -7.07
C LEU A 34 -6.79 2.78 -6.37
N HIS A 35 -7.35 1.58 -6.29
CA HIS A 35 -6.70 0.37 -5.81
C HIS A 35 -6.87 -0.71 -6.87
N GLN A 36 -5.77 -1.27 -7.39
CA GLN A 36 -5.87 -2.30 -8.43
C GLN A 36 -6.43 -3.62 -7.90
N LEU A 37 -5.99 -4.07 -6.72
CA LEU A 37 -6.35 -5.39 -6.17
C LEU A 37 -6.77 -5.35 -4.71
N SER A 38 -6.20 -4.46 -3.90
CA SER A 38 -6.48 -4.36 -2.47
C SER A 38 -6.46 -2.91 -1.99
N GLU A 39 -7.30 -2.61 -1.01
CA GLU A 39 -7.22 -1.39 -0.20
C GLU A 39 -5.92 -1.26 0.59
N LEU A 40 -4.96 -2.19 0.53
CA LEU A 40 -3.62 -1.97 1.09
C LEU A 40 -2.58 -1.69 0.01
N ASP A 41 -3.00 -1.66 -1.25
CA ASP A 41 -2.12 -1.29 -2.35
C ASP A 41 -2.04 0.23 -2.40
N THR A 42 -0.92 0.74 -1.89
CA THR A 42 -0.56 2.16 -1.96
C THR A 42 -0.46 2.62 -3.41
N LEU A 43 -0.88 3.87 -3.66
CA LEU A 43 -0.64 4.56 -4.93
C LEU A 43 0.87 4.60 -5.24
N GLY A 44 1.24 4.22 -6.46
CA GLY A 44 2.63 4.11 -6.90
C GLY A 44 2.79 3.04 -7.97
N VAL A 45 4.05 2.75 -8.33
CA VAL A 45 4.41 1.75 -9.34
C VAL A 45 3.98 0.36 -8.87
N ASP A 46 3.07 -0.28 -9.60
CA ASP A 46 2.50 -1.57 -9.22
C ASP A 46 3.16 -2.75 -9.97
N GLU A 47 2.69 -3.99 -9.75
CA GLU A 47 3.18 -5.21 -10.40
C GLU A 47 3.39 -5.09 -11.93
N PRO A 48 2.42 -4.61 -12.74
CA PRO A 48 2.60 -4.50 -14.20
C PRO A 48 3.69 -3.50 -14.62
N GLU A 49 4.04 -2.56 -13.75
CA GLU A 49 4.99 -1.48 -14.02
C GLU A 49 6.36 -1.77 -13.41
N THR A 50 6.46 -2.81 -12.56
CA THR A 50 7.69 -3.23 -11.89
C THR A 50 8.31 -4.43 -12.61
N LYS A 51 9.55 -4.28 -13.10
CA LYS A 51 10.35 -5.45 -13.49
C LYS A 51 10.68 -6.24 -12.23
N CYS A 52 10.25 -7.51 -12.15
CA CYS A 52 10.50 -8.34 -10.98
C CYS A 52 12.01 -8.41 -10.71
N VAL A 53 12.44 -7.92 -9.54
CA VAL A 53 13.86 -7.85 -9.12
C VAL A 53 14.25 -9.00 -8.18
N LEU A 54 13.29 -9.86 -7.86
CA LEU A 54 13.46 -11.00 -6.99
C LEU A 54 13.24 -12.24 -7.83
N GLU A 55 14.34 -12.81 -8.33
CA GLU A 55 14.40 -14.19 -8.83
C GLU A 55 14.71 -15.14 -7.68
#